data_AF-Q31275-F1
#
_entry.id   AF-Q31275-F1
#
_cell.length_a   1.000
_cell.length_b   1.000
_cell.length_c   1.000
_cell.angle_alpha   90.00
_cell.angle_beta   90.00
_cell.angle_gamma   90.00
#
_symmetry.space_group_name_H-M   'P 1'
#
loop_
_entity.id
_entity.type
_entity.pdbx_description
1 polymer ?
#
loop_
_entity_poly.entity_id
_entity_poly.type
_entity_poly.pdbx_seq_one_letter_code
_entity_poly.pdbx_strand_id
1 'polypeptide(L)'
;GTFQKWASVVVPLGKEQNYTCLVEHEGLPEPLSQRWEPSPSTNSNMETNVIYVVLGAIIGTLAIIGIVVAVVRKRRRNTGGKGDYAPAPGRDSSQSSDVSLPDCKA
;
A
#
# COMPACT_ATOMS: atom_id res chain seq x y z
N GLY A 1 -29.23 40.15 21.05
CA GLY A 1 -28.87 39.55 19.76
C GLY A 1 -27.37 39.68 19.55
N THR A 2 -26.76 38.80 18.78
CA THR A 2 -25.36 38.94 18.35
C THR A 2 -25.27 39.80 17.09
N PHE A 3 -24.13 40.44 16.86
CA PHE A 3 -23.88 41.23 15.67
C PHE A 3 -22.52 40.86 15.08
N GLN A 4 -22.33 41.16 13.80
CA GLN A 4 -21.07 40.95 13.08
C GLN A 4 -20.57 42.30 12.55
N LYS A 5 -19.27 42.55 12.68
CA LYS A 5 -18.58 43.74 12.16
C LYS A 5 -17.27 43.33 11.48
N TRP A 6 -16.80 44.11 10.52
CA TRP A 6 -15.58 43.84 9.77
C TRP A 6 -14.76 45.11 9.56
N ALA A 7 -13.44 44.94 9.42
CA ALA A 7 -12.48 45.98 9.10
C ALA A 7 -11.47 45.42 8.09
N SER A 8 -10.97 46.26 7.18
CA SER A 8 -10.00 45.87 6.17
C SER A 8 -8.87 46.90 6.07
N VAL A 9 -7.67 46.42 5.77
CA VAL A 9 -6.47 47.24 5.59
C VAL A 9 -5.65 46.67 4.44
N VAL A 10 -5.10 47.54 3.61
CA VAL A 10 -4.17 47.13 2.54
C VAL A 10 -2.78 46.97 3.18
N VAL A 11 -2.24 45.76 3.09
CA VAL A 11 -0.92 45.42 3.65
C VAL A 11 0.05 45.09 2.52
N PRO A 12 1.27 45.66 2.53
CA PRO A 12 2.30 45.27 1.57
C PRO A 12 2.66 43.78 1.71
N LEU A 13 2.87 43.12 0.57
CA LEU A 13 3.29 41.72 0.53
C LEU A 13 4.56 41.49 1.35
N GLY A 14 4.55 40.48 2.22
CA GLY A 14 5.64 40.13 3.13
C GLY A 14 5.67 40.92 4.44
N LYS A 15 4.77 41.90 4.63
CA LYS A 15 4.63 42.65 5.89
C LYS A 15 3.41 42.26 6.70
N GLU A 16 2.57 41.34 6.20
CA GLU A 16 1.30 40.91 6.81
C GLU A 16 1.47 40.47 8.25
N GLN A 17 2.54 39.73 8.55
CA GLN A 17 2.82 39.23 9.90
C GLN A 17 3.12 40.32 10.94
N ASN A 18 3.34 41.57 10.51
CA ASN A 18 3.52 42.71 11.39
C ASN A 18 2.20 43.41 11.75
N TYR A 19 1.08 43.00 11.13
CA TYR A 19 -0.22 43.58 11.37
C TYR A 19 -1.03 42.69 12.30
N THR A 20 -1.72 43.35 13.23
CA THR A 20 -2.56 42.74 14.24
C THR A 20 -3.89 43.47 14.26
N CYS A 21 -4.98 42.72 14.20
CA CYS A 21 -6.33 43.19 14.42
C CYS A 21 -6.61 43.20 15.92
N LEU A 22 -6.90 44.37 16.48
CA LEU A 22 -7.33 44.52 17.86
C LEU A 22 -8.84 44.75 17.90
N VAL A 23 -9.56 43.91 18.62
CA VAL A 23 -11.02 43.98 18.75
C VAL A 23 -11.39 44.31 20.18
N GLU A 24 -11.88 45.53 20.36
CA GLU A 24 -12.50 45.98 21.60
C GLU A 24 -14.02 45.84 21.51
N HIS A 25 -14.61 45.35 22.59
CA HIS A 25 -16.04 45.12 22.72
C HIS A 25 -16.44 45.04 24.20
N GLU A 26 -17.53 45.69 24.59
CA GLU A 26 -18.05 45.70 25.97
C GLU A 26 -18.29 44.30 26.56
N GLY A 27 -18.61 43.33 25.70
CA GLY A 27 -18.81 41.93 26.12
C GLY A 27 -17.52 41.13 26.30
N LEU A 28 -16.35 41.71 26.04
CA LEU A 28 -15.05 41.05 26.25
C LEU A 28 -14.38 41.68 27.48
N PRO A 29 -13.92 40.87 28.46
CA PRO A 29 -13.19 41.39 29.61
C PRO A 29 -11.83 41.98 29.22
N GLU A 30 -11.26 41.54 28.09
CA GLU A 30 -9.99 42.02 27.55
C GLU A 30 -10.10 42.15 26.02
N PRO A 31 -9.34 43.06 25.38
CA PRO A 31 -9.29 43.18 23.92
C PRO A 31 -8.80 41.88 23.26
N LEU A 32 -9.47 41.46 22.19
CA LEU A 32 -9.01 40.33 21.38
C LEU A 32 -7.95 40.79 20.38
N SER A 33 -6.76 40.22 20.48
CA SER A 33 -5.64 40.49 19.57
C SER A 33 -5.44 39.33 18.59
N GLN A 34 -5.70 39.56 17.30
CA GLN A 34 -5.59 38.56 16.24
C GLN A 34 -4.51 38.99 15.23
N ARG A 35 -3.42 38.22 15.13
CA ARG A 35 -2.40 38.43 14.09
C ARG A 35 -2.92 38.00 12.72
N TRP A 36 -2.34 38.56 11.67
CA TRP A 36 -2.66 38.14 10.30
C TRP A 36 -2.36 36.65 10.11
N GLU A 37 -3.36 35.88 9.70
CA GLU A 37 -3.18 34.47 9.39
C GLU A 37 -2.20 34.36 8.21
N PRO A 38 -1.07 33.63 8.35
CA PRO A 38 -0.20 33.38 7.22
C PRO A 38 -1.03 32.79 6.08
N SER A 39 -0.80 33.24 4.85
CA SER A 39 -1.34 32.51 3.71
C SER A 39 -0.99 31.03 3.90
N PRO A 40 -1.92 30.07 3.73
CA PRO A 40 -1.58 28.66 3.74
C PRO A 40 -0.54 28.49 2.65
N SER A 41 0.71 28.48 3.07
CA SER A 41 1.82 28.80 2.20
C SER A 41 1.80 27.81 1.05
N THR A 42 2.18 28.24 -0.15
CA THR A 42 2.41 27.33 -1.28
C THR A 42 3.31 26.14 -0.89
N ASN A 43 4.08 26.26 0.20
CA ASN A 43 4.85 25.19 0.84
C ASN A 43 4.00 24.04 1.39
N SER A 44 2.79 24.26 1.91
CA SER A 44 1.94 23.15 2.39
C SER A 44 1.47 22.28 1.23
N ASN A 45 1.23 22.86 0.06
CA ASN A 45 0.91 22.11 -1.15
C ASN A 45 2.12 21.33 -1.67
N MET A 46 3.34 21.88 -1.60
CA MET A 46 4.54 21.14 -2.00
C MET A 46 4.84 19.99 -1.03
N GLU A 47 4.70 20.22 0.28
CA GLU A 47 4.94 19.21 1.32
C GLU A 47 3.92 18.07 1.19
N THR A 48 2.65 18.43 1.02
CA THR A 48 1.57 17.47 0.78
C THR A 48 1.79 16.66 -0.50
N ASN A 49 2.18 17.31 -1.60
CA ASN A 49 2.47 16.62 -2.86
C ASN A 49 3.65 15.65 -2.74
N VAL A 50 4.73 16.02 -2.05
CA VAL A 50 5.89 15.15 -1.83
C VAL A 50 5.48 13.88 -1.06
N ILE A 51 4.65 14.01 -0.02
CA ILE A 51 4.15 12.87 0.75
C ILE A 51 3.35 11.92 -0.14
N TYR A 52 2.45 12.44 -0.98
CA TYR A 52 1.64 11.61 -1.90
C TYR A 52 2.49 10.85 -2.92
N VAL A 53 3.53 11.50 -3.48
CA VAL A 53 4.44 10.86 -4.45
C VAL A 53 5.20 9.71 -3.81
N VAL A 54 5.76 9.92 -2.61
CA VAL A 54 6.51 8.88 -1.88
C VAL A 54 5.60 7.70 -1.53
N LEU A 55 4.40 7.97 -1.01
CA LEU A 55 3.44 6.93 -0.65
C LEU A 55 2.98 6.14 -1.88
N GLY A 56 2.71 6.83 -2.99
CA GLY A 56 2.35 6.20 -4.26
C GLY A 56 3.45 5.30 -4.82
N ALA A 57 4.72 5.71 -4.71
CA ALA A 57 5.85 4.90 -5.14
C ALA A 57 5.99 3.60 -4.33
N ILE A 58 5.83 3.68 -3.00
CA ILE A 58 5.90 2.51 -2.11
C ILE A 58 4.78 1.52 -2.43
N ILE A 59 3.54 2.01 -2.55
CA ILE A 59 2.39 1.14 -2.87
C ILE A 59 2.55 0.53 -4.27
N GLY A 60 2.96 1.33 -5.25
CA GLY A 60 3.18 0.88 -6.62
C GLY A 60 4.24 -0.23 -6.70
N THR A 61 5.39 -0.05 -6.05
CA THR A 61 6.46 -1.07 -6.03
C THR A 61 6.01 -2.38 -5.39
N LEU A 62 5.31 -2.33 -4.25
CA LEU A 62 4.79 -3.54 -3.59
C LEU A 62 3.73 -4.26 -4.44
N ALA A 63 2.85 -3.52 -5.11
CA ALA A 63 1.85 -4.09 -6.01
C ALA A 63 2.50 -4.83 -7.19
N ILE A 64 3.53 -4.21 -7.82
CA ILE A 64 4.27 -4.83 -8.93
C ILE A 64 4.94 -6.14 -8.46
N ILE A 65 5.62 -6.13 -7.31
CA ILE A 65 6.25 -7.33 -6.74
C ILE A 65 5.20 -8.43 -6.49
N GLY A 66 4.06 -8.07 -5.89
CA GLY A 66 2.95 -8.99 -5.64
C GLY A 66 2.43 -9.66 -6.92
N ILE A 67 2.22 -8.86 -7.99
CA ILE A 67 1.78 -9.36 -9.30
C ILE A 67 2.80 -10.34 -9.88
N VAL A 68 4.09 -10.01 -9.87
CA VAL A 68 5.15 -10.88 -10.40
C VAL A 68 5.18 -12.22 -9.66
N VAL A 69 5.15 -12.20 -8.32
CA VAL A 69 5.15 -13.43 -7.51
C VAL A 69 3.91 -14.29 -7.80
N ALA A 70 2.73 -13.67 -7.94
CA ALA A 70 1.50 -14.38 -8.27
C ALA A 70 1.59 -15.05 -9.66
N VAL A 71 2.08 -14.33 -10.67
CA VAL A 71 2.25 -14.84 -12.03
C VAL A 71 3.25 -16.01 -12.07
N VAL A 72 4.40 -15.88 -11.39
CA VAL A 72 5.42 -16.94 -11.32
C VAL A 72 4.86 -18.19 -10.64
N ARG A 73 4.15 -18.04 -9.52
CA ARG A 73 3.50 -19.17 -8.84
C ARG A 73 2.44 -19.84 -9.72
N LYS A 74 1.64 -19.07 -10.45
CA LYS A 74 0.63 -19.60 -11.39
C LYS A 74 1.29 -20.37 -12.54
N ARG A 75 2.35 -19.81 -13.16
CA ARG A 75 3.12 -20.52 -14.20
C ARG A 75 3.69 -21.83 -13.68
N ARG A 76 4.35 -21.81 -12.50
CA ARG A 76 4.96 -23.00 -11.90
C ARG A 76 3.95 -24.10 -11.64
N ARG A 77 2.75 -23.76 -11.14
CA ARG A 77 1.65 -24.71 -10.92
C ARG A 77 1.16 -25.33 -12.23
N ASN A 78 1.06 -24.54 -13.30
CA ASN A 78 0.60 -25.04 -14.61
C ASN A 78 1.63 -25.92 -15.33
N THR A 79 2.92 -25.77 -15.06
CA THR A 79 3.99 -26.61 -15.64
C THR A 79 4.25 -27.90 -14.86
N GLY A 80 3.71 -28.04 -13.65
CA GLY A 80 3.98 -29.17 -12.75
C GLY A 80 3.02 -30.36 -12.86
N GLY A 81 2.09 -30.36 -13.81
CA GLY A 81 1.07 -31.41 -13.90
C GLY A 81 0.59 -31.64 -15.33
N LYS A 82 1.34 -32.42 -16.09
CA LYS A 82 0.81 -33.19 -17.23
C LYS A 82 1.68 -34.43 -17.47
N GLY A 83 1.33 -35.50 -16.78
CA GLY A 83 1.81 -36.85 -17.07
C GLY A 83 0.58 -37.75 -17.21
N ASP A 84 -0.09 -37.70 -18.37
CA ASP A 84 -1.00 -38.76 -18.79
C ASP A 84 -0.12 -39.92 -19.26
N TYR A 85 0.03 -40.95 -18.43
CA TYR A 85 0.57 -42.22 -18.89
C TYR A 85 -0.55 -43.27 -18.84
N ALA A 86 -0.96 -43.75 -20.01
CA ALA A 86 -1.85 -44.90 -20.14
C ALA A 86 -1.09 -46.18 -19.70
N PRO A 87 -1.69 -47.08 -18.90
CA PRO A 87 -1.04 -48.33 -18.52
C PRO A 87 -0.91 -49.25 -19.73
N ALA A 88 0.26 -49.86 -19.92
CA ALA A 88 0.48 -50.85 -20.97
C ALA A 88 -0.25 -52.17 -20.64
N PRO A 89 -0.80 -52.90 -21.64
CA PRO A 89 -1.55 -54.14 -21.39
C PRO A 89 -0.60 -55.24 -20.89
N GLY A 90 -0.89 -55.79 -19.72
CA GLY A 90 -0.18 -56.94 -19.16
C GLY A 90 -0.41 -58.17 -20.05
N ARG A 91 0.68 -58.81 -20.47
CA ARG A 91 0.62 -60.14 -21.08
C ARG A 91 0.73 -61.19 -19.99
N ASP A 92 -0.33 -61.99 -19.86
CA ASP A 92 -0.29 -63.29 -19.21
C ASP A 92 0.67 -64.23 -19.94
N SER A 93 1.51 -64.95 -19.20
CA SER A 93 2.13 -66.19 -19.67
C SER A 93 2.49 -67.07 -18.48
N SER A 94 1.76 -68.16 -18.40
CA SER A 94 1.76 -69.26 -17.42
C SER A 94 2.93 -70.22 -17.58
N GLN A 95 3.51 -70.69 -16.46
CA GLN A 95 4.01 -72.06 -16.21
C GLN A 95 4.72 -72.09 -14.82
N SER A 96 4.17 -72.77 -13.81
CA SER A 96 4.37 -74.21 -13.49
C SER A 96 5.79 -74.46 -12.97
N SER A 97 6.10 -75.00 -11.78
CA SER A 97 5.34 -75.59 -10.66
C SER A 97 6.33 -75.87 -9.51
N ASP A 98 5.85 -75.91 -8.26
CA ASP A 98 6.55 -76.33 -7.04
C ASP A 98 7.15 -77.75 -7.10
N VAL A 99 8.35 -77.97 -6.50
CA VAL A 99 8.64 -79.20 -5.74
C VAL A 99 9.86 -79.03 -4.79
N SER A 100 9.77 -79.73 -3.66
CA SER A 100 10.55 -79.64 -2.41
C SER A 100 12.00 -80.21 -2.41
N LEU A 101 12.79 -79.71 -1.44
CA LEU A 101 14.06 -80.18 -0.81
C LEU A 101 14.29 -81.72 -0.78
N PRO A 102 15.55 -82.25 -0.75
CA PRO A 102 16.49 -82.00 0.36
C PRO A 102 18.02 -81.98 0.06
N ASP A 103 18.77 -81.69 1.14
CA ASP A 103 20.22 -81.79 1.39
C ASP A 103 21.05 -82.80 0.59
N CYS A 104 22.33 -82.46 0.33
CA CYS A 104 23.45 -83.40 0.35
C CYS A 104 24.79 -82.68 0.60
N LYS A 105 25.57 -83.25 1.53
CA LYS A 105 26.86 -82.81 2.04
C LYS A 105 27.99 -83.67 1.46
N ALA A 106 29.17 -83.07 1.21
CA ALA A 106 30.49 -83.69 1.34
C ALA A 106 31.52 -82.57 1.56
#